data_AF-A0AAP9AFI8-F1
#
_entry.id   AF-A0AAP9AFI8-F1
#
_cell.length_a   1.000
_cell.length_b   1.000
_cell.length_c   1.000
_cell.angle_alpha   90.00
_cell.angle_beta   90.00
_cell.angle_gamma   90.00
#
_symmetry.space_group_name_H-M   'P 1'
#
loop_
_entity.id
_entity.type
_entity.pdbx_description
1 polymer ?
#
loop_
_entity_poly.entity_id
_entity_poly.type
_entity_poly.pdbx_seq_one_letter_code
_entity_poly.pdbx_strand_id
1 'polypeptide(L)'
;MTSEPTTKKFYQLVDIEDFRFSKDCSHIHYGDIASDCDTKTTSIFEAINHLSLSIFSLSEEKVINRDKILSLTCVIADLAELGVATNKISHAASYLSGLKDGNHGA
;
A
#
# COMPACT_ATOMS: atom_id res chain seq x y z
N MET A 1 17.47 -23.59 15.12
CA MET A 1 17.01 -22.22 15.43
C MET A 1 16.92 -21.48 14.11
N THR A 2 15.72 -21.33 13.57
CA THR A 2 15.46 -20.41 12.45
C THR A 2 15.42 -19.01 13.06
N SER A 3 16.35 -18.14 12.69
CA SER A 3 16.31 -16.74 13.09
C SER A 3 15.03 -16.12 12.52
N GLU A 4 14.18 -15.60 13.41
CA GLU A 4 13.10 -14.68 13.02
C GLU A 4 13.73 -13.54 12.19
N PRO A 5 13.19 -13.20 11.01
CA PRO A 5 13.67 -12.07 10.25
C PRO A 5 13.52 -10.80 11.09
N THR A 6 14.64 -10.19 11.46
CA THR A 6 14.67 -9.02 12.36
C THR A 6 14.22 -7.73 11.67
N THR A 7 14.16 -7.71 10.33
CA THR A 7 13.73 -6.55 9.55
C THR A 7 12.23 -6.65 9.23
N LYS A 8 11.45 -5.76 9.84
CA LYS A 8 10.02 -5.60 9.50
C LYS A 8 9.88 -5.05 8.08
N LYS A 9 8.90 -5.58 7.33
CA LYS A 9 8.49 -5.04 6.03
C LYS A 9 7.83 -3.68 6.19
N PHE A 10 7.88 -2.83 5.16
CA PHE A 10 7.32 -1.47 5.24
C PHE A 10 5.86 -1.45 5.72
N TYR A 11 5.01 -2.28 5.11
CA TYR A 11 3.58 -2.38 5.48
C TYR A 11 3.33 -2.86 6.93
N GLN A 12 4.32 -3.49 7.58
CA GLN A 12 4.22 -3.90 8.98
C GLN A 12 4.47 -2.73 9.95
N LEU A 13 5.10 -1.66 9.47
CA LEU A 13 5.40 -0.45 10.23
C LEU A 13 4.33 0.63 10.06
N VAL A 14 3.62 0.63 8.94
CA VAL A 14 2.59 1.61 8.63
C VAL A 14 1.30 1.26 9.36
N ASP A 15 0.75 2.23 10.10
CA ASP A 15 -0.52 2.13 10.80
C ASP A 15 -1.17 3.52 10.89
N ILE A 16 -2.44 3.57 11.28
CA ILE A 16 -3.16 4.80 11.56
C ILE A 16 -3.53 4.86 13.04
N GLU A 17 -3.52 6.07 13.61
CA GLU A 17 -3.90 6.23 15.00
C GLU A 17 -5.39 5.89 15.21
N ASP A 18 -5.66 5.13 16.26
CA ASP A 18 -7.00 4.73 16.66
C ASP A 18 -7.53 5.67 17.75
N PHE A 19 -8.62 6.39 17.45
CA PHE A 19 -9.25 7.34 18.37
C PHE A 19 -9.75 6.72 19.68
N ARG A 20 -9.92 5.39 19.72
CA ARG A 20 -10.35 4.67 20.94
C ARG A 20 -9.25 4.57 21.98
N PHE A 21 -7.99 4.66 21.54
CA PHE A 21 -6.80 4.47 22.39
C PHE A 21 -5.90 5.71 22.44
N SER A 22 -6.08 6.64 21.51
CA SER A 22 -5.26 7.85 21.37
C SER A 22 -5.99 9.07 21.95
N LYS A 23 -5.24 10.01 22.55
CA LYS A 23 -5.81 11.14 23.29
C LYS A 23 -6.51 12.19 22.42
N ASP A 24 -6.07 12.36 21.18
CA ASP A 24 -6.68 13.31 20.23
C ASP A 24 -6.49 12.84 18.78
N CYS A 25 -7.58 12.35 18.17
CA CYS A 25 -7.67 12.05 16.73
C CYS A 25 -8.77 12.90 16.05
N SER A 26 -9.12 14.05 16.62
CA SER A 26 -10.17 14.92 16.08
C SER A 26 -9.85 15.45 14.68
N HIS A 27 -8.56 15.63 14.41
CA HIS A 27 -8.00 16.06 13.13
C HIS A 27 -7.89 14.94 12.08
N ILE A 28 -8.16 13.68 12.44
CA ILE A 28 -8.07 12.55 11.52
C ILE A 28 -9.43 12.32 10.85
N HIS A 29 -9.44 12.50 9.53
CA HIS A 29 -10.57 12.22 8.66
C HIS A 29 -10.44 10.79 8.10
N TYR A 30 -10.87 9.80 8.89
CA TYR A 30 -10.72 8.38 8.53
C TYR A 30 -11.38 8.01 7.20
N GLY A 31 -12.56 8.55 6.89
CA GLY A 31 -13.24 8.29 5.61
C GLY A 31 -12.42 8.80 4.41
N ASP A 32 -11.84 10.00 4.50
CA ASP A 32 -11.01 10.58 3.44
C ASP A 32 -9.73 9.76 3.24
N ILE A 33 -9.07 9.37 4.34
CA ILE A 33 -7.87 8.51 4.30
C ILE A 33 -8.20 7.16 3.66
N ALA A 34 -9.35 6.57 3.99
CA ALA A 34 -9.79 5.31 3.42
C ALA A 34 -9.94 5.41 1.90
N SER A 35 -10.69 6.40 1.42
CA SER A 35 -10.93 6.60 -0.02
C SER A 35 -9.66 6.95 -0.78
N ASP A 36 -8.80 7.79 -0.22
CA ASP A 36 -7.51 8.15 -0.83
C ASP A 36 -6.58 6.94 -0.93
N CYS A 37 -6.47 6.13 0.13
CA CYS A 37 -5.63 4.93 0.13
C CYS A 37 -6.19 3.83 -0.77
N ASP A 38 -7.51 3.68 -0.89
CA ASP A 38 -8.14 2.76 -1.85
C ASP A 38 -7.82 3.14 -3.30
N THR A 39 -7.96 4.43 -3.63
CA THR A 39 -7.62 4.97 -4.95
C THR A 39 -6.14 4.77 -5.27
N LYS A 40 -5.25 5.08 -4.32
CA LYS A 40 -3.80 4.86 -4.47
C LYS A 40 -3.44 3.40 -4.62
N THR A 41 -4.10 2.50 -3.88
CA THR A 41 -3.90 1.04 -4.03
C THR A 41 -4.22 0.61 -5.46
N THR A 42 -5.33 1.09 -6.01
CA THR A 42 -5.72 0.81 -7.41
C THR A 42 -4.67 1.32 -8.38
N SER A 43 -4.26 2.59 -8.28
CA SER A 43 -3.23 3.17 -9.16
C SER A 43 -1.88 2.45 -9.06
N ILE A 44 -1.50 1.97 -7.88
CA ILE A 44 -0.28 1.18 -7.68
C ILE A 44 -0.37 -0.16 -8.43
N PHE A 45 -1.51 -0.85 -8.37
CA PHE A 45 -1.68 -2.11 -9.11
C PHE A 45 -1.70 -1.91 -10.63
N GLU A 46 -2.30 -0.82 -11.11
CA GLU A 46 -2.23 -0.44 -12.52
C GLU A 46 -0.78 -0.17 -12.97
N ALA A 47 -0.01 0.54 -12.15
CA ALA A 47 1.41 0.78 -12.40
C ALA A 47 2.22 -0.54 -12.45
N ILE A 48 2.01 -1.44 -11.49
CA ILE A 48 2.64 -2.77 -11.49
C ILE A 48 2.33 -3.53 -12.77
N ASN A 49 1.06 -3.53 -13.20
CA ASN A 49 0.65 -4.20 -14.43
C ASN A 49 1.34 -3.59 -15.66
N HIS A 50 1.34 -2.26 -15.79
CA HIS A 50 1.99 -1.56 -16.89
C HIS A 50 3.51 -1.84 -16.95
N LEU A 51 4.19 -1.82 -15.80
CA LEU A 51 5.61 -2.13 -15.71
C LEU A 51 5.90 -3.60 -16.04
N SER A 52 5.03 -4.52 -15.63
CA SER A 52 5.17 -5.96 -15.95
C SER A 52 5.06 -6.20 -17.46
N LEU A 53 4.09 -5.55 -18.12
CA LEU A 53 3.95 -5.60 -19.58
C LEU A 53 5.16 -4.95 -20.28
N SER A 54 5.69 -3.86 -19.73
CA SER A 54 6.90 -3.21 -20.26
C SER A 54 8.12 -4.14 -20.18
N ILE A 55 8.29 -4.88 -19.08
CA ILE A 55 9.34 -5.90 -18.93
C ILE A 55 9.16 -7.00 -19.98
N PHE A 56 7.93 -7.50 -20.15
CA PHE A 56 7.64 -8.53 -21.16
C PHE A 56 8.01 -8.05 -22.57
N SER A 57 7.64 -6.84 -22.97
CA SER A 57 8.03 -6.28 -24.26
C SER A 57 9.56 -6.15 -24.40
N LEU A 58 10.26 -5.71 -23.35
CA LEU A 58 11.73 -5.62 -23.35
C LEU A 58 12.42 -6.99 -23.44
N SER A 59 11.81 -8.04 -22.91
CA SER A 59 12.37 -9.40 -23.00
C SER A 59 12.25 -10.04 -24.39
N GLU A 60 11.33 -9.55 -25.22
CA GLU A 60 11.13 -10.01 -26.60
C GLU A 60 12.01 -9.24 -27.62
N GLU A 61 12.76 -8.23 -27.17
CA GLU A 61 13.66 -7.47 -28.04
C GLU A 61 14.86 -8.32 -28.51
N LYS A 62 15.30 -8.10 -29.77
CA LYS A 62 16.46 -8.80 -30.34
C LYS A 62 17.76 -8.62 -29.54
N VAL A 63 17.91 -7.47 -28.89
CA VAL A 63 19.02 -7.16 -27.97
C VAL A 63 18.42 -6.79 -26.63
N ILE A 64 18.56 -7.68 -25.65
CA ILE A 64 17.92 -7.53 -24.35
C ILE A 64 18.63 -6.46 -23.52
N ASN A 65 17.90 -5.44 -23.10
CA ASN A 65 18.37 -4.47 -22.11
C ASN A 65 18.14 -5.00 -20.67
N ARG A 66 19.09 -5.82 -20.21
CA ARG A 66 19.02 -6.48 -18.89
C ARG A 66 18.93 -5.49 -17.73
N ASP A 67 19.70 -4.39 -17.78
CA ASP A 67 19.74 -3.42 -16.69
C ASP A 67 18.40 -2.71 -16.52
N LYS A 68 17.73 -2.37 -17.62
CA LYS A 68 16.39 -1.79 -17.59
C LYS A 68 15.37 -2.78 -17.04
N ILE A 69 15.41 -4.05 -17.44
CA ILE A 69 14.52 -5.08 -16.91
C ILE A 69 14.70 -5.22 -15.40
N LEU A 70 15.94 -5.35 -14.92
CA LEU A 70 16.24 -5.46 -13.49
C LEU A 70 15.75 -4.24 -12.71
N SER A 71 15.99 -3.03 -13.23
CA SER A 71 15.50 -1.80 -12.61
C SER A 71 13.97 -1.77 -12.50
N LEU A 72 13.24 -2.16 -13.56
CA LEU A 72 11.78 -2.19 -13.53
C LEU A 72 11.24 -3.25 -12.57
N THR A 73 11.90 -4.41 -12.46
CA THR A 73 11.53 -5.45 -11.50
C THR A 73 11.69 -4.96 -10.05
N CYS A 74 12.76 -4.23 -9.73
CA CYS A 74 12.92 -3.62 -8.40
C CYS A 74 11.80 -2.62 -8.10
N VAL A 75 11.45 -1.76 -9.06
CA VAL A 75 10.35 -0.80 -8.90
C VAL A 75 9.01 -1.52 -8.66
N ILE A 76 8.73 -2.63 -9.35
CA ILE A 76 7.54 -3.45 -9.11
C ILE A 76 7.52 -3.99 -7.68
N ALA A 77 8.66 -4.46 -7.16
CA ALA A 77 8.74 -4.97 -5.80
C ALA A 77 8.44 -3.89 -4.76
N ASP A 78 8.98 -2.68 -4.94
CA ASP A 78 8.71 -1.54 -4.07
C ASP A 78 7.24 -1.12 -4.13
N LEU A 79 6.67 -1.04 -5.34
CA LEU A 79 5.25 -0.74 -5.55
C LEU A 79 4.35 -1.80 -4.89
N ALA A 80 4.72 -3.08 -4.92
CA ALA A 80 3.95 -4.13 -4.26
C ALA A 80 3.93 -3.94 -2.73
N GLU A 81 5.04 -3.55 -2.11
CA GLU A 81 5.05 -3.22 -0.67
C GLU A 81 4.19 -1.98 -0.35
N LEU A 82 4.21 -0.96 -1.22
CA LEU A 82 3.35 0.21 -1.08
C LEU A 82 1.86 -0.15 -1.23
N GLY A 83 1.51 -0.99 -2.20
CA GLY A 83 0.12 -1.43 -2.42
C GLY A 83 -0.45 -2.19 -1.22
N VAL A 84 0.35 -3.05 -0.58
CA VAL A 84 -0.05 -3.72 0.66
C VAL A 84 -0.24 -2.71 1.80
N ALA A 85 0.65 -1.72 1.91
CA ALA A 85 0.56 -0.70 2.94
C ALA A 85 -0.68 0.19 2.79
N THR A 86 -0.95 0.68 1.57
CA THR A 86 -2.14 1.52 1.29
C THR A 86 -3.43 0.71 1.46
N ASN A 87 -3.46 -0.55 1.05
CA ASN A 87 -4.61 -1.41 1.28
C ASN A 87 -4.89 -1.61 2.79
N LYS A 88 -3.84 -1.86 3.57
CA LYS A 88 -3.94 -1.99 5.04
C LYS A 88 -4.49 -0.72 5.67
N ILE A 89 -3.96 0.46 5.30
CA ILE A 89 -4.45 1.75 5.79
C ILE A 89 -5.93 1.95 5.41
N SER A 90 -6.29 1.68 4.15
CA SER A 90 -7.66 1.84 3.66
C SER A 90 -8.66 1.04 4.50
N HIS A 91 -8.36 -0.23 4.78
CA HIS A 91 -9.21 -1.08 5.61
C HIS A 91 -9.29 -0.60 7.06
N ALA A 92 -8.16 -0.25 7.67
CA ALA A 92 -8.14 0.26 9.04
C ALA A 92 -8.95 1.57 9.15
N ALA A 93 -8.76 2.49 8.20
CA ALA A 93 -9.42 3.78 8.18
C ALA A 93 -10.93 3.63 7.92
N SER A 94 -11.33 2.74 6.99
CA SER A 94 -12.74 2.43 6.75
C SER A 94 -13.43 1.93 8.01
N TYR A 95 -12.77 1.02 8.73
CA TYR A 95 -13.29 0.49 9.99
C TYR A 95 -13.44 1.57 11.06
N LEU A 96 -12.42 2.41 11.26
CA LEU A 96 -12.46 3.50 12.24
C LEU A 96 -13.48 4.58 11.87
N SER A 97 -13.65 4.89 10.59
CA SER A 97 -14.69 5.80 10.11
C SER A 97 -16.07 5.27 10.47
N GLY A 98 -16.35 4.00 10.15
CA GLY A 98 -17.64 3.37 10.46
C GLY A 98 -17.95 3.33 11.97
N LEU A 99 -16.93 3.07 12.81
CA LEU A 99 -17.09 3.15 14.26
C LEU A 99 -17.36 4.57 14.76
N LYS A 100 -16.65 5.57 14.21
CA LYS A 100 -16.82 6.97 14.60
C LYS A 100 -18.21 7.47 14.22
N ASP A 101 -18.69 7.14 13.02
CA ASP A 101 -20.02 7.53 12.56
C ASP A 101 -21.14 6.78 13.31
N GLY A 102 -20.94 5.49 13.62
CA GLY A 102 -21.88 4.69 14.40
C GLY A 102 -22.07 5.17 15.85
N ASN A 103 -21.05 5.78 16.44
CA ASN A 103 -21.15 6.40 17.77
C ASN A 103 -21.90 7.75 17.80
N HIS A 104 -22.22 8.34 16.64
CA HIS A 104 -23.02 9.56 16.52
C HIS A 104 -24.48 9.29 16.10
N GLY A 105 -24.88 8.02 16.01
CA GLY A 105 -26.22 7.58 15.60
C GLY A 105 -27.14 7.08 16.73
N ALA A 106 -26.81 7.33 18.01
CA ALA A 106 -27.61 6.94 19.18
C ALA A 106 -28.09 8.15 19.98
#